data_AF-A0A1H8QJP4-F1
#
_entry.id   AF-A0A1H8QJP4-F1
#
_cell.length_a   1.000
_cell.length_b   1.000
_cell.length_c   1.000
_cell.angle_alpha   90.00
_cell.angle_beta   90.00
_cell.angle_gamma   90.00
#
_symmetry.space_group_name_H-M   'P 1'
#
loop_
_entity.id
_entity.type
_entity.pdbx_description
1 polymer ?
#
loop_
_entity_poly.entity_id
_entity_poly.type
_entity_poly.pdbx_seq_one_letter_code
_entity_poly.pdbx_strand_id
1 'polypeptide(L)' 'MASLISTTTVQPEAANTRGRSGLINEIREFWSQFFVQAFSPYRPELYYMRGPGPAWRAKHGRKPARKD' A
#
# COMPACT_ATOMS: atom_id res chain seq x y z
N MET A 1 17.87 -63.11 -6.64
CA MET A 1 17.63 -61.74 -7.14
C MET A 1 17.46 -60.84 -5.93
N ALA A 2 18.48 -60.06 -5.58
CA ALA A 2 18.51 -59.27 -4.34
C ALA A 2 17.64 -57.99 -4.45
N SER A 3 16.97 -57.69 -3.36
CA SER A 3 16.02 -56.59 -3.13
C SER A 3 16.71 -55.24 -2.98
N LEU A 4 16.09 -54.15 -3.46
CA LEU A 4 16.37 -52.80 -2.99
C LEU A 4 15.06 -52.02 -2.87
N ILE A 5 14.49 -52.04 -1.66
CA ILE A 5 13.45 -51.11 -1.23
C ILE A 5 14.11 -49.75 -1.07
N SER A 6 13.71 -48.76 -1.87
CA SER A 6 14.20 -47.39 -1.72
C SER A 6 13.62 -46.80 -0.43
N THR A 7 14.47 -46.61 0.58
CA THR A 7 14.13 -45.86 1.79
C THR A 7 14.05 -44.38 1.43
N THR A 8 12.84 -43.85 1.26
CA THR A 8 12.67 -42.40 1.25
C THR A 8 13.03 -41.89 2.64
N THR A 9 14.12 -41.14 2.73
CA THR A 9 14.53 -40.47 3.95
C THR A 9 13.44 -39.45 4.28
N VAL A 10 12.67 -39.73 5.33
CA VAL A 10 11.78 -38.76 5.95
C VAL A 10 12.70 -37.68 6.52
N GLN A 11 12.70 -36.51 5.89
CA GLN A 11 13.50 -35.37 6.33
C GLN A 11 13.00 -34.89 7.69
N PRO A 12 13.90 -34.66 8.66
CA PRO A 12 13.50 -34.21 9.97
C PRO A 12 13.08 -32.74 9.96
N GLU A 13 11.86 -32.54 10.44
CA GLU A 13 11.29 -31.40 11.16
C GLU A 13 12.11 -30.09 11.29
N ALA A 14 12.28 -29.34 10.20
CA ALA A 14 12.51 -27.88 10.27
C ALA A 14 11.22 -27.10 10.66
N ALA A 15 10.45 -27.62 11.61
CA ALA A 15 9.10 -27.15 11.93
C ALA A 15 9.02 -26.28 13.20
N ASN A 16 10.10 -26.09 13.96
CA ASN A 16 10.01 -25.44 15.28
C ASN A 16 10.54 -23.99 15.35
N THR A 17 11.36 -23.53 14.39
CA THR A 17 11.85 -22.14 14.35
C THR A 17 10.93 -21.18 13.57
N ARG A 18 9.94 -21.69 12.83
CA ARG A 18 9.02 -20.89 12.00
C ARG A 18 8.03 -20.02 12.78
N GLY A 19 7.60 -20.45 13.98
CA GLY A 19 6.54 -19.75 14.72
C GLY A 19 6.95 -18.36 15.23
N ARG A 20 8.12 -18.24 15.85
CA ARG A 20 8.64 -16.94 16.35
C ARG A 20 9.13 -16.04 15.22
N SER A 21 9.78 -16.60 14.21
CA SER A 21 10.28 -15.82 13.06
C SER A 21 9.13 -15.32 12.18
N GLY A 22 8.03 -16.08 12.06
CA GLY A 22 6.84 -15.68 11.31
C GLY A 22 6.16 -14.46 11.93
N LEU A 23 5.91 -14.50 13.25
CA LEU A 23 5.29 -13.37 13.97
C LEU A 23 6.14 -12.08 13.89
N ILE A 24 7.46 -12.19 14.04
CA ILE A 24 8.35 -11.03 13.89
C ILE A 24 8.32 -10.49 12.45
N ASN A 25 8.22 -11.37 11.46
CA ASN A 25 8.14 -10.97 10.05
C ASN A 25 6.81 -10.26 9.74
N GLU A 26 5.69 -10.77 10.24
CA GLU A 26 4.37 -10.12 10.11
C GLU A 26 4.34 -8.73 10.76
N ILE A 27 4.89 -8.62 11.98
CA ILE A 27 5.01 -7.33 12.68
C ILE A 27 5.86 -6.36 11.85
N ARG A 28 7.00 -6.81 11.30
CA ARG A 28 7.87 -5.98 10.46
C ARG A 28 7.17 -5.51 9.18
N GLU A 29 6.42 -6.39 8.51
CA GLU A 29 5.68 -6.06 7.30
C GLU A 29 4.61 -5.00 7.57
N PHE A 30 3.87 -5.15 8.69
CA PHE A 30 2.90 -4.16 9.14
C PHE A 30 3.55 -2.80 9.38
N TRP A 31 4.65 -2.73 10.14
CA TRP A 31 5.34 -1.47 10.41
C TRP A 31 5.86 -0.83 9.12
N SER A 32 6.46 -1.61 8.21
CA SER A 32 6.93 -1.10 6.92
C SER A 32 5.81 -0.43 6.12
N GLN A 33 4.63 -1.06 6.04
CA GLN A 33 3.48 -0.49 5.33
C GLN A 33 2.91 0.73 6.05
N PHE A 34 2.87 0.69 7.39
CA PHE A 34 2.39 1.80 8.21
C PHE A 34 3.25 3.06 8.01
N PHE A 35 4.58 2.94 8.03
CA PHE A 35 5.48 4.09 7.82
C PHE A 35 5.29 4.71 6.43
N VAL A 36 5.15 3.90 5.39
CA VAL A 36 4.90 4.40 4.02
C VAL A 36 3.59 5.18 3.97
N GLN A 37 2.52 4.67 4.59
CA GLN A 37 1.21 5.31 4.56
C GLN A 37 1.15 6.56 5.46
N ALA A 38 1.72 6.48 6.67
CA ALA A 38 1.68 7.55 7.66
C ALA A 38 2.53 8.76 7.25
N PHE A 39 3.66 8.52 6.58
CA PHE A 39 4.57 9.57 6.10
C PHE A 39 4.44 9.82 4.61
N SER A 40 3.39 9.30 3.96
CA SER A 40 3.08 9.65 2.58
C SER A 40 2.80 11.15 2.52
N PRO A 41 3.58 11.94 1.75
CA PRO A 41 3.35 13.38 1.63
C PRO A 41 1.93 13.63 1.17
N TYR A 42 1.16 14.42 1.94
CA TYR A 42 -0.12 14.90 1.48
C TYR A 42 0.13 15.66 0.17
N ARG A 43 -0.47 15.16 -0.93
CA ARG A 43 -0.40 15.73 -2.27
C ARG A 43 -1.66 16.56 -2.51
N PRO A 44 -1.71 17.83 -2.03
CA PRO A 44 -2.86 18.71 -2.23
C PRO A 44 -3.17 18.91 -3.71
N GLU A 45 -2.17 18.79 -4.58
CA GLU A 45 -2.26 18.90 -6.04
C GLU A 45 -3.31 17.97 -6.68
N LEU A 46 -3.66 16.84 -6.06
CA LEU A 46 -4.75 15.97 -6.54
C LEU A 46 -6.15 16.56 -6.26
N TYR A 47 -6.27 17.40 -5.24
CA TYR A 47 -7.55 17.89 -4.72
C TYR A 47 -7.84 19.35 -5.10
N TYR A 48 -6.82 20.15 -5.42
CA TYR A 48 -6.99 21.57 -5.75
C TYR A 48 -6.96 21.90 -7.24
N MET A 49 -6.86 20.92 -8.12
CA MET A 49 -6.94 21.13 -9.57
C MET A 49 -8.39 21.22 -10.08
N ARG A 50 -9.33 21.58 -9.22
CA ARG A 50 -10.64 22.10 -9.64
C ARG A 50 -10.65 23.56 -9.23
N GLY A 51 -10.39 24.43 -10.21
CA GLY A 51 -10.53 25.87 -10.05
C GLY A 51 -11.91 26.25 -9.49
N PRO A 52 -12.13 27.52 -9.15
CA PRO A 52 -13.29 27.95 -8.39
C PRO A 52 -14.60 27.38 -8.95
N GLY A 53 -15.32 26.64 -8.10
CA GLY A 53 -16.54 25.93 -8.50
C GLY A 53 -17.65 26.86 -8.98
N PRO A 54 -18.74 26.30 -9.53
CA PRO A 54 -19.87 27.07 -10.06
C PRO A 54 -20.44 28.10 -9.06
N ALA A 55 -20.50 27.74 -7.78
CA ALA A 55 -20.96 28.63 -6.71
C ALA A 55 -20.05 29.86 -6.50
N TRP A 56 -18.74 29.72 -6.73
CA TRP A 56 -17.80 30.84 -6.67
C TRP A 56 -17.94 31.73 -7.91
N ARG A 57 -18.10 31.14 -9.10
CA ARG A 57 -18.34 31.88 -10.34
C ARG A 57 -19.69 32.63 -10.35
N ALA A 58 -20.72 32.10 -9.70
CA ALA A 58 -21.98 32.83 -9.54
C ALA A 58 -21.83 34.13 -8.75
N LYS A 59 -20.90 34.17 -7.78
CA LYS A 59 -20.64 35.34 -6.93
C LYS A 59 -19.66 36.34 -7.56
N HIS A 60 -18.64 35.85 -8.26
CA HIS A 60 -17.50 36.67 -8.71
C HIS A 60 -17.28 36.67 -10.23
N GLY A 61 -17.99 35.83 -10.99
CA GLY A 61 -17.77 35.60 -12.42
C GLY A 61 -18.42 36.60 -13.36
N ARG A 62 -18.91 37.75 -12.88
CA ARG A 62 -19.36 38.84 -13.75
C ARG A 62 -18.14 39.39 -14.51
N LYS A 63 -17.83 38.80 -15.67
CA LYS A 63 -16.97 39.43 -16.67
C LYS A 63 -17.70 40.67 -17.16
N PRO A 64 -17.10 41.87 -17.13
CA PRO A 64 -17.70 43.01 -17.83
C PRO A 64 -17.85 42.63 -19.30
N ALA A 65 -19.02 42.89 -19.87
CA ALA A 65 -19.27 42.69 -21.28
C ALA A 65 -18.19 43.43 -22.08
N ARG A 66 -17.49 42.69 -22.94
CA ARG A 66 -16.57 43.28 -23.91
C ARG A 66 -17.40 44.26 -24.75
N LYS A 67 -17.00 45.53 -24.74
CA LYS A 67 -17.60 46.57 -25.58
C LYS A 67 -16.86 46.46 -26.91
N ASP A 68 -17.57 45.98 -27.92
CA ASP A 68 -17.18 46.05 -29.33
C ASP A 68 -17.61 47.41 -29.89
#